data_AF-A0A397VEH6-F1
#
_entry.id   AF-A0A397VEH6-F1
#
_cell.length_a   1.000
_cell.length_b   1.000
_cell.length_c   1.000
_cell.angle_alpha   90.00
_cell.angle_beta   90.00
_cell.angle_gamma   90.00
#
_symmetry.space_group_name_H-M   'P 1'
#
loop_
_entity.id
_entity.type
_entity.pdbx_description
1 polymer ?
#
loop_
_entity_poly.entity_id
_entity_poly.type
_entity_poly.pdbx_seq_one_letter_code
_entity_poly.pdbx_strand_id
1 'polypeptide(L)'
;MILPRRARQPSFYDEYIQKLKTIKFIYIRSLVYIFALLIFSFHVVSDSVVHNILKDHTVYKYNYGLERAKHVFRVLYLCMLVCQACHLITFWCYRREWCLTYYIWILIYDISSVCQNIIISLQYLRDQILGNDYPISCNTEPLDSWTLKFCSQYKYLIILSWLSLFVWFIEHLICLLIALVILGRRIHENLKLWIVYQYQYKKGLLLTYLKERKEKPTNLLNQNNTEINNRVEITIQ
;
A
#
# COMPACT_ATOMS: atom_id res chain seq x y z
N MET A 1 -1.41 16.13 -43.72
CA MET A 1 -1.66 16.65 -42.36
C MET A 1 -0.94 15.75 -41.37
N ILE A 2 0.20 16.19 -40.83
CA ILE A 2 0.99 15.38 -39.90
C ILE A 2 0.34 15.50 -38.52
N LEU A 3 -0.28 14.42 -38.04
CA LEU A 3 -0.81 14.36 -36.68
C LEU A 3 0.39 14.41 -35.72
N PRO A 4 0.44 15.36 -34.77
CA PRO A 4 1.55 15.45 -33.82
C PRO A 4 1.66 14.15 -33.03
N ARG A 5 2.85 13.54 -33.06
CA ARG A 5 3.14 12.30 -32.35
C ARG A 5 3.03 12.59 -30.85
N ARG A 6 1.98 12.08 -30.21
CA ARG A 6 1.74 12.29 -28.77
C ARG A 6 2.90 11.64 -28.00
N ALA A 7 3.57 12.42 -27.14
CA ALA A 7 4.59 11.88 -26.25
C ALA A 7 3.98 10.75 -25.41
N ARG A 8 4.74 9.66 -25.22
CA ARG A 8 4.29 8.48 -24.47
C ARG A 8 3.95 8.92 -23.04
N GLN A 9 2.70 8.71 -22.61
CA GLN A 9 2.34 8.97 -21.21
C GLN A 9 3.17 8.02 -20.33
N PRO A 10 3.83 8.53 -19.27
CA PRO A 10 4.57 7.69 -18.33
C PRO A 10 3.61 6.67 -17.70
N SER A 11 4.13 5.46 -17.43
CA SER A 11 3.32 4.46 -16.73
C SER A 11 3.02 4.93 -15.30
N PHE A 12 1.98 4.38 -14.67
CA PHE A 12 1.66 4.68 -13.26
C PHE A 12 2.88 4.44 -12.36
N TYR A 13 3.60 3.36 -12.66
CA TYR A 13 4.79 2.95 -11.95
C TYR A 13 5.93 3.97 -12.08
N ASP A 14 6.16 4.53 -13.28
CA ASP A 14 7.22 5.51 -13.48
C ASP A 14 6.95 6.80 -12.69
N GLU A 15 5.70 7.27 -12.69
CA GLU A 15 5.30 8.46 -11.92
C GLU A 15 5.37 8.20 -10.41
N TYR A 16 4.97 7.01 -9.97
CA TYR A 16 5.08 6.57 -8.58
C TYR A 16 6.53 6.55 -8.10
N ILE A 17 7.43 5.90 -8.86
CA ILE A 17 8.86 5.86 -8.52
C ILE A 17 9.48 7.24 -8.52
N GLN A 18 9.13 8.10 -9.48
CA GLN A 18 9.66 9.46 -9.54
C GLN A 18 9.24 10.27 -8.30
N LYS A 19 7.98 10.17 -7.88
CA LYS A 19 7.47 10.80 -6.65
C LYS A 19 8.16 10.24 -5.41
N LEU A 20 8.34 8.92 -5.30
CA LEU A 20 9.05 8.30 -4.19
C LEU A 20 10.52 8.75 -4.09
N LYS A 21 11.22 8.86 -5.22
CA LYS A 21 12.59 9.41 -5.26
C LYS A 21 12.63 10.85 -4.73
N THR A 22 11.61 11.65 -5.06
CA THR A 22 11.52 13.06 -4.67
C THR A 22 11.33 13.21 -3.15
N ILE A 23 10.53 12.33 -2.54
CA ILE A 23 10.14 12.44 -1.11
C ILE A 23 11.26 12.01 -0.15
N LYS A 24 12.46 11.64 -0.63
CA LYS A 24 13.49 11.00 0.22
C LYS A 24 12.88 9.81 1.00
N PHE A 25 11.91 9.11 0.41
CA PHE A 25 11.13 8.04 1.04
C PHE A 25 12.03 6.94 1.64
N ILE A 26 13.18 6.69 1.00
CA ILE A 26 14.23 5.80 1.49
C ILE A 26 14.63 6.12 2.94
N TYR A 27 14.74 7.39 3.32
CA TYR A 27 15.16 7.78 4.67
C TYR A 27 14.07 7.48 5.71
N ILE A 28 12.82 7.79 5.40
CA ILE A 28 11.67 7.46 6.26
C ILE A 28 11.63 5.95 6.49
N ARG A 29 11.78 5.19 5.42
CA ARG A 29 11.79 3.73 5.47
C ARG A 29 12.99 3.18 6.26
N SER A 30 14.20 3.71 6.07
CA SER A 30 15.37 3.35 6.89
C SER A 30 15.13 3.64 8.37
N LEU A 31 14.52 4.78 8.72
CA LEU A 31 14.16 5.10 10.11
C LEU A 31 13.16 4.10 10.67
N VAL A 32 12.11 3.74 9.91
CA VAL A 32 11.13 2.72 10.32
C VAL A 32 11.80 1.40 10.66
N TYR A 33 12.74 0.91 9.84
CA TYR A 33 13.45 -0.32 10.16
C TYR A 33 14.36 -0.21 11.37
N ILE A 34 15.04 0.92 11.55
CA ILE A 34 15.86 1.15 12.76
C ILE A 34 14.97 1.09 14.01
N PHE A 35 13.81 1.76 13.98
CA PHE A 35 12.84 1.68 15.07
C PHE A 35 12.31 0.27 15.27
N ALA A 36 11.94 -0.45 14.20
CA ALA A 36 11.47 -1.83 14.27
C ALA A 36 12.53 -2.76 14.89
N LEU A 37 13.80 -2.62 14.50
CA LEU A 37 14.91 -3.39 15.04
C LEU A 37 15.15 -3.08 16.53
N LEU A 38 15.10 -1.80 16.92
CA LEU A 38 15.24 -1.39 18.31
C LEU A 38 14.11 -1.95 19.17
N ILE A 39 12.85 -1.77 18.74
CA ILE A 39 11.67 -2.30 19.43
C ILE A 39 11.77 -3.81 19.56
N PHE A 40 12.13 -4.51 18.47
CA PHE A 40 12.30 -5.95 18.50
C PHE A 40 13.42 -6.40 19.45
N SER A 41 14.53 -5.67 19.51
CA SER A 41 15.63 -5.96 20.44
C SER A 41 15.18 -5.82 21.90
N PHE A 42 14.46 -4.74 22.23
CA PHE A 42 13.86 -4.57 23.56
C PHE A 42 12.83 -5.65 23.87
N HIS A 43 12.05 -6.07 22.86
CA HIS A 43 11.06 -7.13 22.98
C HIS A 43 11.72 -8.47 23.35
N VAL A 44 12.77 -8.86 22.63
CA VAL A 44 13.54 -10.09 22.92
C VAL A 44 14.18 -10.06 24.30
N VAL A 45 14.78 -8.94 24.70
CA VAL A 45 15.40 -8.81 26.04
C VAL A 45 14.34 -8.92 27.13
N SER A 46 13.23 -8.19 27.01
CA SER A 46 12.16 -8.19 28.00
C SER A 46 11.51 -9.58 28.11
N ASP A 47 11.31 -10.26 26.99
CA ASP A 47 10.79 -11.62 26.99
C ASP A 47 11.74 -12.62 27.63
N SER A 48 13.05 -12.50 27.38
CA SER A 48 14.05 -13.33 28.06
C SER A 48 14.02 -13.12 29.58
N VAL A 49 13.83 -11.88 30.05
CA VAL A 49 13.67 -11.59 31.48
C VAL A 49 12.41 -12.24 32.04
N VAL A 50 11.27 -12.12 31.36
CA VAL A 50 10.01 -12.76 31.76
C VAL A 50 10.15 -14.28 31.80
N HIS A 51 10.81 -14.86 30.79
CA HIS A 51 11.09 -16.29 30.72
C HIS A 51 11.94 -16.77 31.90
N ASN A 52 12.99 -16.04 32.28
CA ASN A 52 13.82 -16.40 33.42
C ASN A 52 13.04 -16.36 34.74
N ILE A 53 12.18 -15.35 34.95
CA ILE A 53 11.31 -15.28 36.15
C ILE A 53 10.38 -16.49 36.21
N LEU A 54 9.75 -16.85 35.09
CA LEU A 54 8.86 -18.01 35.00
C LEU A 54 9.60 -19.33 35.25
N LYS A 55 10.83 -19.47 34.74
CA LYS A 55 11.64 -20.68 34.88
C LYS A 55 12.00 -20.96 36.34
N ASP A 56 12.28 -19.91 37.11
CA ASP A 56 12.65 -20.03 38.53
C ASP A 56 11.48 -20.47 39.41
N HIS A 57 10.23 -20.30 38.95
CA HIS A 57 9.02 -20.62 39.70
C HIS A 57 8.33 -21.83 39.06
N THR A 58 8.67 -23.02 39.57
CA THR A 58 8.30 -24.38 39.08
C THR A 58 6.80 -24.68 38.98
N VAL A 59 5.94 -23.71 39.31
CA VAL A 59 4.48 -23.84 39.33
C VAL A 59 3.89 -23.97 37.92
N TYR A 60 4.63 -23.57 36.87
CA TYR A 60 4.13 -23.64 35.50
C TYR A 60 4.56 -24.90 34.75
N LYS A 61 3.56 -25.60 34.20
CA LYS A 61 3.76 -26.68 33.23
C LYS A 61 4.23 -26.07 31.92
N TYR A 62 5.55 -25.94 31.79
CA TYR A 62 6.20 -25.32 30.65
C TYR A 62 5.96 -26.11 29.35
N ASN A 63 5.27 -25.51 28.38
CA ASN A 63 5.07 -26.12 27.06
C ASN A 63 6.28 -25.85 26.16
N TYR A 64 7.28 -26.74 26.26
CA TYR A 64 8.51 -26.67 25.47
C TYR A 64 8.28 -26.56 23.95
N GLY A 65 7.21 -27.18 23.43
CA GLY A 65 6.91 -27.15 21.99
C GLY A 65 6.55 -25.75 21.50
N LEU A 66 5.68 -25.05 22.24
CA LEU A 66 5.26 -23.69 21.91
C LEU A 66 6.46 -22.72 22.00
N GLU A 67 7.29 -22.88 23.02
CA GLU A 67 8.45 -21.99 23.24
C GLU A 67 9.54 -22.17 22.19
N ARG A 68 9.78 -23.40 21.75
CA ARG A 68 10.66 -23.66 20.60
C ARG A 68 10.10 -23.01 19.33
N ALA A 69 8.79 -23.09 19.09
CA ALA A 69 8.17 -22.45 17.93
C ALA A 69 8.33 -20.91 17.99
N LYS A 70 8.08 -20.29 19.15
CA LYS A 70 8.30 -18.84 19.37
C LYS A 70 9.73 -18.45 19.05
N HIS A 71 10.71 -19.23 19.53
CA HIS A 71 12.12 -18.94 19.27
C HIS A 71 12.45 -19.01 17.78
N VAL A 72 11.93 -20.02 17.06
CA VAL A 72 12.10 -20.13 15.60
C VAL A 72 11.51 -18.90 14.88
N PHE A 73 10.30 -18.47 15.23
CA PHE A 73 9.69 -17.28 14.62
C PHE A 73 10.51 -16.00 14.88
N ARG A 74 11.05 -15.83 16.08
CA ARG A 74 11.92 -14.69 16.42
C ARG A 74 13.21 -14.69 15.62
N VAL A 75 13.86 -15.84 15.48
CA VAL A 75 15.09 -15.98 14.69
C VAL A 75 14.81 -15.69 13.22
N LEU A 76 13.73 -16.24 12.67
CA LEU A 76 13.31 -15.95 11.29
C LEU A 76 13.03 -14.46 11.09
N TYR A 77 12.32 -13.83 12.02
CA TYR A 77 12.03 -12.39 11.94
C TYR A 77 13.29 -11.52 12.02
N LEU A 78 14.21 -11.85 12.94
CA LEU A 78 15.50 -11.16 13.03
C LEU A 78 16.31 -11.31 11.74
N CYS A 79 16.38 -12.51 11.16
CA CYS A 79 17.05 -12.74 9.89
C CYS A 79 16.44 -11.89 8.77
N MET A 80 15.10 -11.77 8.72
CA MET A 80 14.40 -10.95 7.73
C MET A 80 14.72 -9.46 7.90
N LEU A 81 14.69 -8.94 9.14
CA LEU A 81 15.06 -7.56 9.45
C LEU A 81 16.52 -7.26 9.08
N VAL A 82 17.44 -8.17 9.39
CA VAL A 82 18.87 -8.02 9.05
C VAL A 82 19.07 -8.05 7.54
N CYS A 83 18.43 -8.98 6.82
CA CYS A 83 18.47 -9.02 5.36
C CYS A 83 17.95 -7.72 4.74
N GLN A 84 16.83 -7.18 5.24
CA GLN A 84 16.30 -5.89 4.80
C GLN A 84 17.26 -4.72 5.09
N ALA A 85 17.87 -4.69 6.28
CA ALA A 85 18.87 -3.68 6.63
C ALA A 85 20.09 -3.75 5.71
N CYS A 86 20.62 -4.95 5.43
CA CYS A 86 21.70 -5.18 4.48
C CYS A 86 21.31 -4.72 3.06
N HIS A 87 20.08 -4.99 2.62
CA HIS A 87 19.57 -4.50 1.35
C HIS A 87 19.51 -2.97 1.28
N LEU A 88 19.09 -2.31 2.35
CA LEU A 88 19.09 -0.85 2.41
C LEU A 88 20.51 -0.27 2.39
N ILE A 89 21.45 -0.89 3.11
CA ILE A 89 22.86 -0.46 3.14
C ILE A 89 23.50 -0.64 1.76
N THR A 90 23.34 -1.81 1.13
CA THR A 90 23.86 -2.07 -0.22
C THR A 90 23.26 -1.11 -1.23
N PHE A 91 21.98 -0.78 -1.10
CA PHE A 91 21.34 0.24 -1.92
C PHE A 91 21.99 1.63 -1.73
N TRP A 92 22.21 2.05 -0.48
CA TRP A 92 22.87 3.30 -0.15
C TRP A 92 24.28 3.39 -0.75
N CYS A 93 25.05 2.31 -0.67
CA CYS A 93 26.43 2.28 -1.16
C CYS A 93 26.52 2.25 -2.69
N TYR A 94 25.69 1.47 -3.38
CA TYR A 94 25.86 1.22 -4.81
C TYR A 94 25.02 2.11 -5.73
N ARG A 95 24.06 2.88 -5.18
CA ARG A 95 23.22 3.88 -5.91
C ARG A 95 22.69 3.39 -7.27
N ARG A 96 22.43 2.07 -7.39
CA ARG A 96 22.08 1.41 -8.65
C ARG A 96 20.63 1.71 -9.01
N GLU A 97 20.36 1.87 -10.30
CA GLU A 97 18.99 2.00 -10.79
C GLU A 97 18.21 0.71 -10.48
N TRP A 98 17.03 0.88 -9.89
CA TRP A 98 16.23 -0.23 -9.40
C TRP A 98 15.54 -0.95 -10.57
N CYS A 99 15.87 -2.23 -10.77
CA CYS A 99 15.03 -3.10 -11.60
C CYS A 99 13.71 -3.40 -10.87
N LEU A 100 12.61 -3.50 -11.62
CA LEU A 100 11.27 -3.88 -11.11
C LEU A 100 11.33 -5.13 -10.22
N THR A 101 12.11 -6.13 -10.61
CA THR A 101 12.32 -7.38 -9.88
C THR A 101 12.77 -7.14 -8.43
N TYR A 102 13.63 -6.14 -8.19
CA TYR A 102 14.16 -5.86 -6.87
C TYR A 102 13.11 -5.23 -5.94
N TYR A 103 12.23 -4.36 -6.47
CA TYR A 103 11.10 -3.84 -5.70
C TYR A 103 10.11 -4.94 -5.31
N ILE A 104 9.85 -5.89 -6.21
CA ILE A 104 8.96 -7.02 -5.91
C ILE A 104 9.51 -7.84 -4.76
N TRP A 105 10.81 -8.15 -4.77
CA TRP A 105 11.46 -8.85 -3.66
C TRP A 105 11.32 -8.10 -2.34
N ILE A 106 11.59 -6.79 -2.36
CA ILE A 106 11.48 -5.95 -1.17
C ILE A 106 10.05 -5.94 -0.62
N LEU A 107 9.04 -5.85 -1.50
CA LEU A 107 7.64 -5.92 -1.09
C LEU A 107 7.27 -7.28 -0.49
N ILE A 108 7.78 -8.39 -1.05
CA ILE A 108 7.59 -9.72 -0.47
C ILE A 108 8.22 -9.80 0.93
N TYR A 109 9.43 -9.27 1.10
CA TYR A 109 10.10 -9.22 2.41
C TYR A 109 9.32 -8.38 3.41
N ASP A 110 8.76 -7.23 3.00
CA ASP A 110 7.93 -6.38 3.85
C ASP A 110 6.68 -7.10 4.34
N ILE A 111 5.91 -7.67 3.41
CA ILE A 111 4.68 -8.39 3.73
C ILE A 111 4.99 -9.55 4.69
N SER A 112 6.04 -10.32 4.40
CA SER A 112 6.44 -11.44 5.25
C SER A 112 6.87 -10.97 6.65
N SER A 113 7.60 -9.85 6.73
CA SER A 113 8.03 -9.26 8.01
C SER A 113 6.82 -8.76 8.83
N VAL A 114 5.87 -8.10 8.19
CA VAL A 114 4.62 -7.65 8.84
C VAL A 114 3.83 -8.84 9.37
N CYS A 115 3.64 -9.89 8.56
CA CYS A 115 2.92 -11.09 8.97
C CYS A 115 3.58 -11.75 10.19
N GLN A 116 4.90 -11.90 10.19
CA GLN A 116 5.63 -12.46 11.34
C GLN A 116 5.52 -11.57 12.57
N ASN A 117 5.63 -10.25 12.40
CA ASN A 117 5.49 -9.30 13.50
C ASN A 117 4.09 -9.35 14.12
N ILE A 118 3.04 -9.51 13.29
CA ILE A 118 1.67 -9.71 13.77
C ILE A 118 1.60 -10.99 14.61
N ILE A 119 2.14 -12.11 14.14
CA ILE A 119 2.12 -13.38 14.89
C ILE A 119 2.83 -13.23 16.25
N ILE A 120 4.01 -12.61 16.28
CA ILE A 120 4.78 -12.39 17.51
C ILE A 120 4.02 -11.46 18.47
N SER A 121 3.47 -10.36 17.97
CA SER A 121 2.77 -9.35 18.78
C SER A 121 1.42 -9.86 19.28
N LEU A 122 0.68 -10.58 18.44
CA LEU A 122 -0.66 -11.09 18.75
C LEU A 122 -0.64 -12.01 19.95
N GLN A 123 0.44 -12.75 20.19
CA GLN A 123 0.55 -13.62 21.35
C GLN A 123 0.37 -12.86 22.66
N TYR A 124 1.02 -11.70 22.83
CA TYR A 124 0.93 -10.89 24.06
C TYR A 124 -0.37 -10.08 24.11
N LEU A 125 -0.88 -9.66 22.95
CA LEU A 125 -2.15 -8.92 22.86
C LEU A 125 -3.36 -9.81 23.10
N ARG A 126 -3.30 -11.08 22.69
CA ARG A 126 -4.35 -12.08 22.91
C ARG A 126 -4.59 -12.25 24.40
N ASP A 127 -3.52 -12.38 25.17
CA ASP A 127 -3.58 -12.56 26.63
C ASP A 127 -4.23 -11.35 27.33
N GLN A 128 -4.13 -10.14 26.77
CA GLN A 128 -4.83 -8.95 27.27
C GLN A 128 -6.34 -8.98 26.98
N ILE A 129 -6.78 -9.60 25.87
CA ILE A 129 -8.15 -9.50 25.33
C ILE A 129 -9.01 -10.71 25.69
N LEU A 130 -8.47 -11.93 25.64
CA LEU A 130 -9.24 -13.17 25.75
C LEU A 130 -9.33 -13.75 27.16
N GLY A 131 -8.68 -13.13 28.15
CA GLY A 131 -8.63 -13.68 29.50
C GLY A 131 -7.67 -14.85 29.61
N ASN A 132 -7.14 -15.00 30.82
CA ASN A 132 -5.87 -15.64 31.14
C ASN A 132 -5.77 -17.13 30.74
N ASP A 133 -4.97 -17.44 29.72
CA ASP A 133 -4.32 -18.76 29.58
C ASP A 133 -3.24 -18.97 30.67
N TYR A 134 -2.82 -17.89 31.33
CA TYR A 134 -1.90 -17.87 32.47
C TYR A 134 -2.68 -17.70 33.79
N PRO A 135 -2.67 -18.61 34.77
CA PRO A 135 -3.31 -18.40 36.09
C PRO A 135 -2.90 -17.13 36.87
N ILE A 136 -1.91 -16.35 36.42
CA ILE A 136 -1.44 -15.13 37.09
C ILE A 136 -2.18 -13.91 36.52
N SER A 137 -3.17 -13.39 37.24
CA SER A 137 -3.83 -12.15 36.86
C SER A 137 -3.00 -10.95 37.32
N CYS A 138 -2.54 -10.12 36.38
CA CYS A 138 -1.87 -8.86 36.69
C CYS A 138 -2.84 -7.70 37.01
N ASN A 139 -4.14 -8.02 37.21
CA ASN A 139 -5.19 -7.06 37.54
C ASN A 139 -5.44 -6.92 39.05
N THR A 140 -5.04 -7.90 39.85
CA THR A 140 -5.13 -7.86 41.32
C THR A 140 -3.82 -7.37 41.92
N GLU A 141 -3.88 -6.72 43.09
CA GLU A 141 -2.67 -6.34 43.84
C GLU A 141 -1.84 -7.60 44.12
N PRO A 142 -0.60 -7.70 43.59
CA PRO A 142 0.20 -8.90 43.73
C PRO A 142 0.69 -9.02 45.18
N LEU A 143 0.39 -10.15 45.85
CA LEU A 143 0.90 -10.42 47.20
C LEU A 143 2.41 -10.75 47.21
N ASP A 144 2.93 -11.30 46.11
CA ASP A 144 4.32 -11.75 46.02
C ASP A 144 5.20 -10.80 45.20
N SER A 145 6.45 -10.62 45.66
CA SER A 145 7.44 -9.75 45.03
C SER A 145 7.81 -10.18 43.60
N TRP A 146 7.85 -11.49 43.33
CA TRP A 146 8.14 -12.03 42.00
C TRP A 146 6.97 -11.78 41.02
N THR A 147 5.72 -11.87 41.49
CA THR A 147 4.52 -11.59 40.68
C THR A 147 4.48 -10.12 40.27
N LEU A 148 4.82 -9.21 41.18
CA LEU A 148 4.96 -7.78 40.86
C LEU A 148 6.00 -7.56 39.76
N LYS A 149 7.18 -8.19 39.88
CA LYS A 149 8.25 -8.10 38.88
C LYS A 149 7.79 -8.67 37.53
N PHE A 150 7.18 -9.85 37.51
CA PHE A 150 6.62 -10.45 36.30
C PHE A 150 5.60 -9.52 35.64
N CYS A 151 4.61 -9.04 36.38
CA CYS A 151 3.55 -8.18 35.86
C CYS A 151 4.07 -6.85 35.32
N SER A 152 5.09 -6.25 35.95
CA SER A 152 5.71 -5.02 35.45
C SER A 152 6.37 -5.24 34.08
N GLN A 153 7.12 -6.33 33.92
CA GLN A 153 7.81 -6.67 32.67
C GLN A 153 6.81 -7.11 31.59
N TYR A 154 5.78 -7.85 31.98
CA TYR A 154 4.74 -8.29 31.06
C TYR A 154 3.91 -7.12 30.51
N LYS A 155 3.56 -6.13 31.34
CA LYS A 155 2.95 -4.87 30.88
C LYS A 155 3.84 -4.13 29.89
N TYR A 156 5.16 -4.12 30.12
CA TYR A 156 6.11 -3.54 29.18
C TYR A 156 6.15 -4.27 27.84
N LEU A 157 6.08 -5.60 27.83
CA LEU A 157 5.97 -6.40 26.59
C LEU A 157 4.70 -6.08 25.79
N ILE A 158 3.56 -5.90 26.45
CA ILE A 158 2.30 -5.50 25.78
C ILE A 158 2.48 -4.15 25.08
N ILE A 159 3.06 -3.16 25.76
CA ILE A 159 3.33 -1.84 25.19
C ILE A 159 4.27 -1.96 23.98
N LEU A 160 5.34 -2.74 24.09
CA LEU A 160 6.27 -2.98 22.98
C LEU A 160 5.59 -3.67 21.79
N SER A 161 4.69 -4.63 22.02
CA SER A 161 3.92 -5.30 20.96
C SER A 161 3.00 -4.32 20.23
N TRP A 162 2.31 -3.42 20.95
CA TRP A 162 1.53 -2.35 20.33
C TRP A 162 2.40 -1.38 19.52
N LEU A 163 3.52 -0.93 20.09
CA LEU A 163 4.46 -0.06 19.39
C LEU A 163 5.01 -0.71 18.12
N SER A 164 5.32 -2.01 18.18
CA SER A 164 5.78 -2.76 17.03
C SER A 164 4.73 -2.75 15.92
N LEU A 165 3.48 -3.10 16.21
CA LEU A 165 2.38 -3.05 15.23
C LEU A 165 2.17 -1.64 14.67
N PHE A 166 2.24 -0.62 15.53
CA PHE A 166 2.04 0.77 15.15
C PHE A 166 3.10 1.26 14.16
N VAL A 167 4.37 0.89 14.35
CA VAL A 167 5.46 1.26 13.43
C VAL A 167 5.19 0.76 12.01
N TRP A 168 4.80 -0.50 11.86
CA TRP A 168 4.46 -1.05 10.54
C TRP A 168 3.18 -0.45 9.97
N PHE A 169 2.18 -0.20 10.81
CA PHE A 169 0.93 0.43 10.39
C PHE A 169 1.16 1.82 9.79
N ILE A 170 1.98 2.65 10.44
CA ILE A 170 2.31 4.00 9.95
C ILE A 170 3.03 3.95 8.60
N GLU A 171 3.99 3.03 8.42
CA GLU A 171 4.68 2.87 7.13
C GLU A 171 3.69 2.56 6.00
N HIS A 172 2.79 1.59 6.22
CA HIS A 172 1.82 1.16 5.22
C HIS A 172 0.77 2.24 4.94
N LEU A 173 0.36 2.98 5.97
CA LEU A 173 -0.55 4.12 5.83
C LEU A 173 0.05 5.22 4.95
N ILE A 174 1.33 5.56 5.16
CA ILE A 174 2.04 6.54 4.33
C ILE A 174 2.11 6.07 2.88
N CYS A 175 2.48 4.80 2.65
CA CYS A 175 2.51 4.20 1.30
C CYS A 175 1.14 4.27 0.61
N LEU A 176 0.08 3.93 1.34
CA LEU A 176 -1.29 3.95 0.83
C LEU A 176 -1.74 5.37 0.49
N LEU A 177 -1.44 6.37 1.32
CA LEU A 177 -1.74 7.78 1.04
C LEU A 177 -1.04 8.27 -0.22
N ILE A 178 0.24 7.92 -0.42
CA ILE A 178 0.97 8.28 -1.65
C ILE A 178 0.31 7.63 -2.88
N ALA A 179 -0.03 6.34 -2.80
CA ALA A 179 -0.70 5.63 -3.88
C ALA A 179 -2.08 6.25 -4.22
N LEU A 180 -2.87 6.62 -3.20
CA LEU A 180 -4.16 7.28 -3.37
C LEU A 180 -4.04 8.66 -4.03
N VAL A 181 -3.05 9.47 -3.63
CA VAL A 181 -2.81 10.79 -4.26
C VAL A 181 -2.51 10.64 -5.75
N ILE A 182 -1.68 9.66 -6.12
CA ILE A 182 -1.32 9.41 -7.53
C ILE A 182 -2.52 8.87 -8.30
N LEU A 183 -3.28 7.94 -7.72
CA LEU A 183 -4.50 7.42 -8.32
C LEU A 183 -5.53 8.53 -8.54
N GLY A 184 -5.73 9.40 -7.55
CA GLY A 184 -6.64 10.54 -7.63
C GLY A 184 -6.25 11.51 -8.73
N ARG A 185 -4.96 11.83 -8.88
CA ARG A 185 -4.45 12.65 -10.00
C ARG A 185 -4.77 12.01 -11.34
N ARG A 186 -4.52 10.70 -11.49
CA ARG A 186 -4.73 9.99 -12.76
C ARG A 186 -6.21 9.91 -13.12
N ILE A 187 -7.08 9.65 -12.15
CA ILE A 187 -8.54 9.69 -12.33
C ILE A 187 -8.95 11.09 -12.78
N HIS A 188 -8.43 12.15 -12.16
CA HIS A 188 -8.72 13.53 -12.55
C HIS A 188 -8.30 13.83 -14.00
N GLU A 189 -7.10 13.42 -14.42
CA GLU A 189 -6.62 13.62 -15.80
C GLU A 189 -7.48 12.86 -16.82
N ASN A 190 -7.87 11.62 -16.51
CA ASN A 190 -8.77 10.82 -17.35
C ASN A 190 -10.17 11.44 -17.44
N LEU A 191 -10.72 11.92 -16.32
CA LEU A 191 -12.01 12.61 -16.30
C LEU A 191 -11.95 13.89 -17.15
N LYS A 192 -10.87 14.66 -17.05
CA LYS A 192 -10.67 15.86 -17.88
C LYS A 192 -10.64 15.51 -19.37
N LEU A 193 -9.93 14.45 -19.77
CA LEU A 193 -9.92 13.99 -21.16
C LEU A 193 -11.30 13.51 -21.63
N TRP A 194 -12.03 12.80 -20.77
CA TRP A 194 -13.39 12.34 -21.06
C TRP A 194 -14.36 13.51 -21.25
N ILE A 195 -14.29 14.56 -20.42
CA ILE A 195 -15.11 15.77 -20.56
C ILE A 195 -14.82 16.48 -21.89
N VAL A 196 -13.54 16.65 -22.25
CA VAL A 196 -13.16 17.26 -23.54
C VAL A 196 -13.67 16.42 -24.71
N TYR A 197 -13.58 15.09 -24.62
CA TYR A 197 -14.09 14.18 -25.62
C TYR A 197 -15.60 14.30 -25.80
N GLN A 198 -16.37 14.31 -24.70
CA GLN A 198 -17.81 14.51 -24.72
C GLN A 198 -18.19 15.86 -25.35
N TYR A 199 -17.45 16.92 -25.04
CA TYR A 199 -17.68 18.24 -25.62
C TYR A 199 -17.42 18.25 -27.13
N GLN A 200 -16.30 17.67 -27.59
CA GLN A 200 -15.98 17.58 -29.02
C GLN A 200 -17.00 16.73 -29.78
N TYR A 201 -17.44 15.62 -29.19
CA TYR A 201 -18.47 14.75 -29.77
C TYR A 201 -19.79 15.51 -29.97
N LYS A 202 -20.29 16.20 -28.93
CA LYS A 202 -21.52 17.00 -29.02
C LYS A 202 -21.38 18.14 -30.04
N LYS A 203 -20.23 18.81 -30.08
CA LYS A 203 -19.95 19.85 -31.08
C LYS A 203 -19.94 19.30 -32.51
N GLY A 204 -19.32 18.14 -32.73
CA GLY A 204 -19.32 17.46 -34.02
C GLY A 204 -20.73 17.10 -34.48
N LEU A 205 -21.53 16.53 -33.58
CA LEU A 205 -22.92 16.16 -33.86
C LEU A 205 -23.79 17.37 -34.23
N LEU A 206 -23.59 18.50 -33.54
CA LEU A 206 -24.25 19.77 -33.86
C LEU A 206 -23.84 20.31 -35.25
N LEU A 207 -22.54 20.24 -35.58
CA LEU A 207 -22.05 20.70 -36.89
C LEU A 207 -22.60 19.84 -38.03
N THR A 208 -22.67 18.52 -37.87
CA THR A 208 -23.28 17.61 -38.84
C THR A 208 -24.77 17.91 -39.02
N TYR A 209 -25.49 18.11 -37.92
CA TYR A 209 -26.91 18.49 -37.95
C TYR A 209 -27.14 19.82 -38.69
N LEU A 210 -26.33 20.85 -38.41
CA LEU A 210 -26.42 22.15 -39.09
C LEU A 210 -26.11 22.03 -40.59
N LYS A 211 -25.14 21.18 -40.96
CA LYS A 211 -24.79 20.91 -42.36
C LYS A 211 -25.95 20.25 -43.10
N GLU A 212 -26.53 19.19 -42.54
CA GLU A 212 -27.70 18.50 -43.13
C GLU A 212 -28.89 19.45 -43.31
N ARG A 213 -29.15 20.33 -42.32
CA ARG A 213 -30.24 21.31 -42.39
C ARG A 213 -30.02 22.34 -43.51
N LYS A 214 -28.77 22.70 -43.80
CA LYS A 214 -28.43 23.65 -44.87
C LYS A 214 -28.48 23.00 -46.26
N GLU A 215 -28.11 21.73 -46.37
CA GLU A 215 -28.08 21.00 -47.65
C GLU A 215 -29.46 20.48 -48.10
N LYS A 216 -30.35 20.10 -47.16
CA LYS A 216 -31.73 19.67 -47.47
C LYS A 216 -32.54 20.64 -48.36
N PRO A 217 -32.66 21.94 -48.06
CA PRO A 217 -33.45 22.85 -48.88
C PRO A 217 -32.84 23.05 -50.27
N THR A 218 -31.52 23.08 -50.38
CA THR A 218 -30.81 23.22 -51.67
C THR A 218 -31.03 22.00 -52.56
N ASN A 219 -31.02 20.79 -52.00
CA ASN A 219 -31.26 19.56 -52.74
C ASN A 219 -32.72 19.43 -53.19
N LEU A 220 -33.69 19.85 -52.37
CA LEU A 220 -35.11 19.89 -52.75
C LEU A 220 -35.37 20.90 -53.89
N LEU A 221 -34.72 22.06 -53.85
CA LEU A 221 -34.82 23.07 -54.92
C LEU A 221 -34.21 22.57 -56.24
N ASN A 222 -33.06 21.90 -56.17
CA ASN A 222 -32.44 21.30 -57.35
C ASN A 222 -33.26 20.14 -57.93
N GLN A 223 -33.87 19.29 -57.09
CA GLN A 223 -34.78 18.22 -57.54
C GLN A 223 -36.01 18.78 -58.25
N ASN A 224 -36.67 19.79 -57.67
CA ASN A 224 -37.81 20.46 -58.31
C ASN A 224 -37.44 21.08 -59.65
N ASN A 225 -36.27 21.72 -59.76
CA ASN A 225 -35.82 22.31 -61.02
C ASN A 225 -35.53 21.27 -62.11
N THR A 226 -34.98 20.10 -61.75
CA THR A 226 -34.80 18.98 -62.70
C THR A 226 -36.12 18.35 -63.12
N GLU A 227 -37.10 18.21 -62.24
CA GLU A 227 -38.44 17.73 -62.63
C GLU A 227 -39.16 18.70 -63.56
N ILE A 228 -39.02 20.01 -63.34
CA ILE A 228 -39.60 21.04 -64.21
C ILE A 228 -38.96 20.98 -65.60
N ASN A 229 -37.63 20.92 -65.70
CA ASN A 229 -36.95 20.82 -67.00
C ASN A 229 -37.33 19.55 -67.77
N ASN A 230 -37.42 18.40 -67.09
CA ASN A 230 -37.83 17.15 -67.73
C ASN A 230 -39.30 17.17 -68.19
N ARG A 231 -40.20 17.90 -67.51
CA ARG A 231 -41.58 18.10 -67.99
C ARG A 231 -41.64 19.01 -69.22
N VAL A 232 -40.82 20.04 -69.28
CA VAL A 232 -40.79 20.97 -70.43
C VAL A 232 -40.31 20.25 -71.70
N GLU A 233 -39.32 19.37 -71.60
CA GLU A 233 -38.83 18.58 -72.77
C GLU A 233 -39.88 17.62 -73.34
N ILE A 234 -40.74 17.02 -72.50
CA ILE A 234 -41.80 16.09 -72.96
C ILE A 234 -42.94 16.83 -73.68
N THR A 235 -43.11 18.13 -73.47
CA THR A 235 -44.21 18.90 -74.07
C THR A 235 -43.87 19.50 -75.44
N ILE A 236 -42.61 19.37 -75.89
CA ILE A 236 -42.09 19.96 -77.14
C ILE A 236 -41.91 18.89 -78.24
N GLN A 237 -42.17 17.62 -77.95
CA GLN A 237 -42.23 16.52 -78.93
C GLN A 237 -43.67 16.21 -79.34
#